data_AF-A0A1C3TIT1-F1
#
_entry.id   AF-A0A1C3TIT1-F1
#
_cell.length_a   1.000
_cell.length_b   1.000
_cell.length_c   1.000
_cell.angle_alpha   90.00
_cell.angle_beta   90.00
_cell.angle_gamma   90.00
#
_symmetry.space_group_name_H-M   'P 1'
#
loop_
_entity.id
_entity.type
_entity.pdbx_description
1 polymer ?
#
loop_
_entity_poly.entity_id
_entity_poly.type
_entity_poly.pdbx_seq_one_letter_code
_entity_poly.pdbx_strand_id
1 'polypeptide(L)'
;MAQLLSLKKSLLDHVWYVGRDDKRWRQQINLSISRDELVDFIDRDLANRAEFLERFDRHAIFPIEYDDLLTKPASTHAKLLAFLGVSSARLQPGTGKKETSLISSTVDNNDQLRSELKGTLYECYL
;
A
#
# COMPACT_ATOMS: atom_id res chain seq x y z
N MET A 1 7.79 0.98 -3.10
CA MET A 1 8.45 1.56 -1.92
C MET A 1 7.44 2.05 -0.87
N ALA A 2 6.34 2.68 -1.29
CA ALA A 2 5.32 3.23 -0.38
C ALA A 2 4.77 2.23 0.67
N GLN A 3 4.55 0.97 0.29
CA GLN A 3 4.05 -0.07 1.20
C GLN A 3 5.06 -0.42 2.31
N LEU A 4 6.33 -0.65 1.96
CA LEU A 4 7.40 -0.88 2.93
C LEU A 4 7.58 0.33 3.87
N LEU A 5 7.50 1.55 3.32
CA LEU A 5 7.56 2.77 4.13
C LEU A 5 6.42 2.82 5.17
N SER A 6 5.18 2.56 4.73
CA SER A 6 4.02 2.51 5.63
C SER A 6 4.17 1.43 6.71
N LEU A 7 4.71 0.26 6.36
CA LEU A 7 5.01 -0.82 7.30
C LEU A 7 6.05 -0.39 8.34
N LYS A 8 7.22 0.12 7.91
CA LYS A 8 8.29 0.56 8.82
C LYS A 8 7.81 1.64 9.79
N LYS A 9 7.05 2.64 9.31
CA LYS A 9 6.48 3.66 10.19
C LYS A 9 5.52 3.04 11.21
N SER A 10 4.70 2.06 10.83
CA SER A 10 3.77 1.36 11.74
C SER A 10 4.46 0.50 12.78
N LEU A 11 5.59 -0.09 12.42
CA LEU A 11 6.43 -0.80 13.38
C LEU A 11 7.08 0.15 14.40
N LEU A 12 7.38 1.39 14.00
CA LEU A 12 8.01 2.39 14.86
C LEU A 12 7.03 3.13 15.78
N ASP A 13 5.88 3.56 15.25
CA ASP A 13 4.90 4.37 16.00
C ASP A 13 3.75 3.55 16.59
N HIS A 14 3.69 2.25 16.30
CA HIS A 14 2.61 1.32 16.68
C HIS A 14 1.20 1.72 16.22
N VAL A 15 1.09 2.59 15.21
CA VAL A 15 -0.19 3.04 14.63
C VAL A 15 -0.45 2.33 13.31
N TRP A 16 -1.33 1.33 13.29
CA TRP A 16 -1.64 0.58 12.07
C TRP A 16 -2.78 1.17 11.23
N TYR A 17 -3.51 2.14 11.80
CA TYR A 17 -4.70 2.71 11.21
C TYR A 17 -4.72 4.23 11.31
N VAL A 18 -5.10 4.84 10.20
CA VAL A 18 -5.33 6.28 10.08
C VAL A 18 -6.73 6.50 9.52
N GLY A 19 -7.53 7.25 10.26
CA GLY A 19 -8.83 7.70 9.77
C GLY A 19 -8.67 8.75 8.67
N ARG A 20 -9.66 8.90 7.80
CA ARG A 20 -9.66 9.92 6.75
C ARG A 20 -9.42 11.33 7.30
N ASP A 21 -10.06 11.66 8.41
CA ASP A 21 -10.00 12.97 9.07
C ASP A 21 -9.11 12.96 10.32
N ASP A 22 -8.11 12.08 10.35
CA ASP A 22 -7.22 11.92 11.49
C ASP A 22 -6.29 13.13 11.64
N LYS A 23 -6.46 13.88 12.74
CA LYS A 23 -5.71 15.09 13.07
C LYS A 23 -4.59 14.86 14.10
N ARG A 24 -4.27 13.61 14.43
CA ARG A 24 -3.18 13.33 15.38
C ARG A 24 -1.88 13.90 14.81
N TRP A 25 -1.17 14.67 15.63
CA TRP A 25 0.16 15.12 15.28
C TRP A 25 1.06 13.89 15.09
N ARG A 26 1.86 13.90 14.02
CA ARG A 26 2.76 12.79 13.67
C ARG A 26 4.16 13.33 13.61
N GLN A 27 5.06 12.66 14.30
CA GLN A 27 6.48 12.94 14.19
C GLN A 27 6.94 12.65 12.76
N GLN A 28 7.71 13.58 12.18
CA GLN A 28 8.42 13.30 10.94
C GLN A 28 9.52 12.28 11.25
N ILE A 29 9.44 11.14 10.60
CA ILE A 29 10.42 10.06 10.73
C ILE A 29 11.15 9.98 9.41
N ASN A 30 12.46 10.15 9.45
CA ASN A 30 13.33 9.87 8.31
C ASN A 30 13.83 8.44 8.42
N LEU A 31 13.81 7.73 7.31
CA LEU A 31 14.18 6.32 7.24
C LEU A 31 15.24 6.11 6.17
N SER A 32 16.24 5.28 6.50
CA SER A 32 17.10 4.67 5.51
C SER A 32 16.59 3.25 5.25
N ILE A 33 16.47 2.88 3.98
CA ILE A 33 16.02 1.56 3.54
C ILE A 33 17.14 0.93 2.73
N SER A 34 17.63 -0.25 3.12
CA SER A 34 18.65 -0.91 2.30
C SER A 34 18.03 -1.47 1.02
N ARG A 35 18.83 -1.56 -0.04
CA ARG A 35 18.41 -2.18 -1.30
C ARG A 35 17.91 -3.60 -1.08
N ASP A 36 18.65 -4.38 -0.31
CA ASP A 36 18.32 -5.79 -0.05
C ASP A 36 17.01 -5.92 0.74
N GLU A 37 16.75 -5.03 1.71
CA GLU A 37 15.47 -5.00 2.42
C GLU A 37 14.30 -4.69 1.48
N LEU A 38 14.48 -3.72 0.56
CA LEU A 38 13.44 -3.37 -0.40
C LEU A 38 13.18 -4.51 -1.39
N VAL A 39 14.23 -5.14 -1.90
CA VAL A 39 14.13 -6.28 -2.82
C VAL A 39 13.46 -7.47 -2.13
N ASP A 40 13.92 -7.85 -0.94
CA ASP A 40 13.32 -8.93 -0.14
C ASP A 40 11.84 -8.68 0.13
N PHE A 41 11.48 -7.43 0.43
CA PHE A 41 10.08 -7.05 0.63
C PHE A 41 9.25 -7.24 -0.64
N ILE A 42 9.76 -6.80 -1.79
CA ILE A 42 9.07 -6.94 -3.08
C ILE A 42 8.90 -8.42 -3.44
N ASP A 43 9.97 -9.22 -3.33
CA ASP A 43 9.93 -10.64 -3.67
C ASP A 43 8.92 -11.40 -2.78
N ARG A 44 8.89 -11.11 -1.47
CA ARG A 44 7.92 -11.70 -0.56
C ARG A 44 6.48 -11.26 -0.88
N ASP A 45 6.27 -9.99 -1.20
CA ASP A 45 4.95 -9.49 -1.59
C ASP A 45 4.44 -10.17 -2.87
N LEU A 46 5.31 -10.33 -3.87
CA LEU A 46 4.98 -11.04 -5.11
C LEU A 46 4.69 -12.52 -4.87
N ALA A 47 5.49 -13.19 -4.05
CA ALA A 47 5.25 -14.57 -3.66
C ALA A 47 3.91 -14.74 -2.92
N ASN A 48 3.59 -13.85 -1.97
CA ASN A 48 2.33 -13.86 -1.23
C ASN A 48 1.12 -13.66 -2.16
N ARG A 49 1.23 -12.75 -3.15
CA ARG A 49 0.18 -12.54 -4.16
C ARG A 49 0.00 -13.77 -5.04
N ALA A 50 1.09 -14.41 -5.46
CA ALA A 50 1.03 -15.64 -6.25
C ALA A 50 0.37 -16.78 -5.46
N GLU A 51 0.76 -16.96 -4.18
CA GLU A 51 0.14 -17.95 -3.29
C GLU A 51 -1.35 -17.69 -3.09
N PHE A 52 -1.75 -16.42 -2.90
CA PHE A 52 -3.15 -16.06 -2.81
C PHE A 52 -3.92 -16.47 -4.08
N LEU A 53 -3.40 -16.15 -5.27
CA LEU A 53 -4.06 -16.48 -6.53
C LEU A 53 -4.13 -18.00 -6.76
N GLU A 54 -3.08 -18.75 -6.43
CA GLU A 54 -3.07 -20.20 -6.51
C GLU A 54 -4.11 -20.82 -5.57
N ARG A 55 -4.16 -20.35 -4.32
CA ARG A 55 -5.07 -20.88 -3.30
C ARG A 55 -6.54 -20.61 -3.59
N PHE A 56 -6.84 -19.53 -4.30
CA PHE A 56 -8.20 -19.11 -4.63
C PHE A 56 -8.54 -19.25 -6.12
N ASP A 57 -7.81 -20.08 -6.87
CA ASP A 57 -7.93 -20.26 -8.32
C ASP A 57 -9.36 -20.63 -8.81
N ARG A 58 -10.12 -21.34 -7.97
CA ARG A 58 -11.50 -21.78 -8.23
C ARG A 58 -12.56 -20.77 -7.81
N HIS A 59 -12.16 -19.64 -7.23
CA HIS A 59 -13.07 -18.60 -6.77
C HIS A 59 -13.05 -17.41 -7.72
N ALA A 60 -14.20 -16.77 -7.89
CA ALA A 60 -14.21 -15.46 -8.52
C ALA A 60 -13.46 -14.48 -7.61
N ILE A 61 -12.47 -13.77 -8.15
CA ILE A 61 -11.68 -12.76 -7.44
C ILE A 61 -12.05 -11.40 -8.02
N PHE A 62 -12.43 -10.46 -7.15
CA PHE A 62 -12.69 -9.09 -7.54
C PHE A 62 -11.43 -8.25 -7.30
N PRO A 63 -10.72 -7.81 -8.37
CA PRO A 63 -9.52 -7.02 -8.22
C PRO A 63 -9.88 -5.60 -7.77
N ILE A 64 -9.20 -5.14 -6.71
CA ILE A 64 -9.29 -3.77 -6.22
C ILE A 64 -7.88 -3.28 -5.92
N GLU A 65 -7.50 -2.17 -6.53
CA GLU A 65 -6.27 -1.47 -6.16
C GLU A 65 -6.47 -0.60 -4.92
N TYR A 66 -5.45 -0.54 -4.06
CA TYR A 66 -5.49 0.27 -2.84
C TYR A 66 -5.80 1.75 -3.12
N ASP A 67 -5.26 2.30 -4.21
CA ASP A 67 -5.48 3.71 -4.58
C ASP A 67 -6.90 3.98 -5.08
N ASP A 68 -7.59 3.00 -5.66
CA ASP A 68 -8.99 3.15 -6.08
C ASP A 68 -9.94 3.19 -4.88
N LEU A 69 -9.62 2.51 -3.77
CA LEU A 69 -10.37 2.62 -2.51
C LEU A 69 -10.33 4.04 -1.93
N LEU A 70 -9.25 4.77 -2.18
CA LEU A 70 -9.01 6.09 -1.61
C LEU A 70 -9.46 7.22 -2.53
N THR A 71 -9.17 7.10 -3.83
CA THR A 71 -9.43 8.17 -4.80
C THR A 71 -10.83 8.11 -5.40
N LYS A 72 -11.42 6.91 -5.49
CA LYS A 72 -12.74 6.68 -6.11
C LYS A 72 -13.65 5.80 -5.24
N PRO A 73 -13.78 6.08 -3.92
CA PRO A 73 -14.44 5.18 -2.98
C PRO A 73 -15.87 4.81 -3.41
N ALA A 74 -16.67 5.76 -3.88
CA ALA A 74 -18.05 5.49 -4.30
C ALA A 74 -18.14 4.51 -5.49
N SER A 75 -17.30 4.70 -6.51
CA SER A 75 -17.27 3.79 -7.66
C SER A 75 -16.74 2.41 -7.28
N THR A 76 -15.70 2.35 -6.44
CA THR A 76 -15.10 1.09 -6.00
C THR A 76 -16.06 0.31 -5.11
N HIS A 77 -16.74 0.98 -4.17
CA HIS A 77 -17.79 0.41 -3.34
C HIS A 77 -18.95 -0.16 -4.17
N ALA A 78 -19.42 0.58 -5.18
CA ALA A 78 -20.50 0.11 -6.04
C ALA A 78 -20.13 -1.19 -6.78
N LYS A 79 -18.92 -1.26 -7.34
CA LYS A 79 -18.43 -2.47 -8.02
C LYS A 79 -18.26 -3.65 -7.05
N LEU A 80 -17.74 -3.40 -5.84
CA LEU A 80 -17.60 -4.41 -4.79
C LEU A 80 -18.97 -4.96 -4.35
N LEU A 81 -19.95 -4.10 -4.09
CA LEU A 81 -21.29 -4.51 -3.68
C LEU A 81 -22.00 -5.30 -4.79
N ALA A 82 -21.84 -4.88 -6.04
CA ALA A 82 -22.35 -5.62 -7.20
C ALA A 82 -21.71 -7.00 -7.33
N PHE A 83 -20.39 -7.11 -7.13
CA PHE A 83 -19.68 -8.38 -7.11
C PHE A 83 -20.19 -9.32 -6.01
N LEU A 84 -20.46 -8.78 -4.82
CA LEU A 84 -21.00 -9.54 -3.70
C LEU A 84 -22.50 -9.87 -3.82
N GLY A 85 -23.20 -9.34 -4.84
CA GLY A 85 -24.63 -9.57 -5.04
C GLY A 85 -25.53 -8.96 -3.95
N VAL A 86 -25.03 -7.98 -3.20
CA VAL A 86 -25.76 -7.35 -2.10
C VAL A 86 -26.30 -5.98 -2.51
N SER A 87 -27.42 -5.58 -1.89
CA SER A 87 -27.99 -4.24 -2.11
C SER A 87 -27.02 -3.15 -1.64
N SER A 88 -27.24 -1.92 -2.11
CA SER A 88 -26.40 -0.76 -1.82
C SER A 88 -26.48 -0.33 -0.34
N ALA A 89 -25.91 -1.11 0.57
CA ALA A 89 -25.57 -0.65 1.90
C ALA A 89 -24.57 0.50 1.75
N ARG A 90 -24.76 1.58 2.52
CA ARG A 90 -23.86 2.75 2.47
C ARG A 90 -22.51 2.38 3.08
N LEU A 91 -21.61 1.83 2.26
CA LEU A 91 -20.19 1.78 2.59
C LEU A 91 -19.67 3.21 2.72
N GLN A 92 -19.26 3.59 3.92
CA GLN A 92 -18.67 4.90 4.21
C GLN A 92 -17.15 4.81 4.10
N PRO A 93 -16.48 5.69 3.35
CA PRO A 93 -15.03 5.77 3.37
C PRO A 93 -14.57 6.27 4.75
N GLY A 94 -13.85 5.44 5.50
CA GLY A 94 -13.38 5.78 6.86
C GLY A 94 -11.86 5.86 7.00
N THR A 95 -11.12 5.21 6.10
CA THR A 95 -9.66 5.02 6.22
C THR A 95 -8.90 5.97 5.29
N GLY A 96 -7.83 6.56 5.79
CA GLY A 96 -6.90 7.40 5.05
C GLY A 96 -5.55 6.72 4.82
N LYS A 97 -4.70 7.34 4.01
CA LYS A 97 -3.29 6.92 3.90
C LYS A 97 -2.55 7.29 5.18
N LYS A 98 -1.70 6.37 5.62
CA LYS A 98 -0.82 6.62 6.76
C LYS A 98 0.23 7.69 6.45
N GLU A 99 0.82 7.62 5.27
CA GLU A 99 1.79 8.58 4.75
C GLU A 99 1.23 9.28 3.52
N THR A 100 1.28 10.61 3.53
CA THR A 100 0.87 11.47 2.41
C THR A 100 2.00 12.34 1.89
N SER A 101 3.13 12.38 2.60
CA SER A 101 4.34 13.07 2.19
C SER A 101 4.99 12.34 1.01
N LEU A 102 5.80 13.06 0.24
CA LEU A 102 6.58 12.46 -0.84
C LEU A 102 7.58 11.47 -0.25
N ILE A 103 7.76 10.31 -0.89
CA ILE A 103 8.71 9.31 -0.39
C ILE A 103 10.13 9.89 -0.28
N SER A 104 10.52 10.76 -1.22
CA SER A 104 11.80 11.47 -1.21
C SER A 104 12.00 12.40 0.00
N SER A 105 10.92 12.77 0.71
CA SER A 105 10.99 13.59 1.93
C SER A 105 11.04 12.77 3.22
N THR A 106 10.94 11.44 3.10
CA THR A 106 10.86 10.50 4.24
C THR A 106 11.93 9.40 4.15
N VAL A 107 12.39 9.06 2.96
CA VAL A 107 13.45 8.08 2.72
C VAL A 107 14.72 8.82 2.31
N ASP A 108 15.68 8.90 3.23
CA ASP A 108 16.87 9.75 3.06
C ASP A 108 17.79 9.27 1.93
N ASN A 109 17.78 7.96 1.63
CA ASN A 109 18.56 7.35 0.57
C ASN A 109 17.72 6.99 -0.68
N ASN A 110 16.59 7.67 -0.89
CA ASN A 110 15.69 7.43 -2.02
C ASN A 110 16.40 7.50 -3.39
N ASP A 111 17.21 8.52 -3.63
CA ASP A 111 17.87 8.72 -4.93
C ASP A 111 18.92 7.64 -5.20
N GLN A 112 19.60 7.17 -4.16
CA GLN A 112 20.51 6.03 -4.25
C GLN A 112 19.75 4.76 -4.64
N LEU A 113 18.64 4.44 -3.97
CA LEU A 113 17.80 3.28 -4.29
C LEU A 113 17.28 3.33 -5.73
N ARG A 114 16.82 4.50 -6.18
CA ARG A 114 16.37 4.70 -7.55
C ARG A 114 17.50 4.48 -8.55
N SER A 115 18.71 4.95 -8.25
CA SER A 115 19.88 4.74 -9.11
C SER A 115 20.28 3.27 -9.19
N GLU A 116 20.29 2.56 -8.05
CA GLU A 116 20.70 1.15 -7.98
C GLU A 116 19.69 0.18 -8.61
N LEU A 117 18.40 0.51 -8.58
CA LEU A 117 17.33 -0.35 -9.09
C LEU A 117 16.87 0.04 -10.51
N LYS A 118 17.39 1.12 -11.09
CA LYS A 118 17.09 1.54 -12.46
C LYS A 118 17.48 0.47 -13.46
N GLY A 119 16.57 0.17 -14.40
CA GLY A 119 16.77 -0.85 -15.43
C GLY A 119 16.65 -2.29 -14.92
N THR A 120 16.35 -2.49 -13.63
CA THR A 120 16.08 -3.81 -13.07
C THR A 120 14.57 -4.10 -13.09
N LEU A 121 14.19 -5.36 -12.87
CA LEU A 121 12.78 -5.75 -12.72
C LEU A 121 12.09 -5.07 -11.52
N TYR A 122 12.86 -4.52 -10.59
CA TYR A 122 12.35 -3.85 -9.38
C TYR A 122 12.00 -2.37 -9.60
N GLU A 123 12.37 -1.78 -10.74
CA GLU A 123 12.18 -0.34 -11.00
C GLU A 123 10.72 0.10 -10.90
N CYS A 124 9.78 -0.75 -11.35
CA CYS A 124 8.35 -0.43 -11.31
C CYS A 124 7.75 -0.43 -9.89
N TYR A 125 8.50 -0.90 -8.89
CA TYR A 125 8.09 -0.93 -7.49
C TYR A 125 8.67 0.21 -6.67
N LEU A 126 9.39 1.17 -7.28
CA LEU A 126 9.92 2.36 -6.60
C LEU A 126 8.80 3.34 -6.27
#